data_AF-A0A3D2AS13-F1
#
_entry.id   AF-A0A3D2AS13-F1
#
_cell.length_a   1.000
_cell.length_b   1.000
_cell.length_c   1.000
_cell.angle_alpha   90.00
_cell.angle_beta   90.00
_cell.angle_gamma   90.00
#
_symmetry.space_group_name_H-M   'P 1'
#
loop_
_entity.id
_entity.type
_entity.pdbx_description
1 polymer ?
#
loop_
_entity_poly.entity_id
_entity_poly.type
_entity_poly.pdbx_seq_one_letter_code
_entity_poly.pdbx_strand_id
1 'polypeptide(L)'
;MTTWAEALDAIAEAIYSRNPDFIEMVTEDEYLSRFIRQDAGVFYNSAEILDTGYFIDTGTNTNSKRRLIAALGSTFNLAHDDIKAELTAKKTTDEEDE
;
A
#
# COMPACT_ATOMS: atom_id res chain seq x y z
N MET A 1 5.07 8.84 -9.76
CA MET A 1 5.07 8.10 -8.48
C MET A 1 6.50 7.95 -7.98
N THR A 2 6.70 7.87 -6.67
CA THR A 2 8.01 7.48 -6.11
C THR A 2 8.00 5.97 -5.87
N THR A 3 9.13 5.29 -5.96
CA THR A 3 9.25 3.84 -5.71
C THR A 3 8.64 3.41 -4.37
N TRP A 4 8.69 4.28 -3.33
CA TRP A 4 8.06 3.99 -2.04
C TRP A 4 6.53 4.01 -2.05
N ALA A 5 5.91 4.82 -2.91
CA ALA A 5 4.45 4.80 -3.06
C ALA A 5 4.00 3.48 -3.70
N GLU A 6 4.71 3.04 -4.74
CA GLU A 6 4.45 1.76 -5.42
C GLU A 6 4.69 0.57 -4.48
N ALA A 7 5.74 0.60 -3.66
CA ALA A 7 5.97 -0.45 -2.66
C ALA A 7 4.84 -0.53 -1.63
N LEU A 8 4.39 0.62 -1.11
CA LEU A 8 3.31 0.67 -0.12
C LEU A 8 2.02 0.09 -0.70
N ASP A 9 1.69 0.48 -1.93
CA ASP A 9 0.52 0.00 -2.65
C ASP A 9 0.57 -1.53 -2.85
N ALA A 10 1.65 -2.02 -3.47
CA ALA A 10 1.84 -3.45 -3.72
C ALA A 10 1.81 -4.30 -2.43
N ILE A 11 2.37 -3.79 -1.32
CA ILE A 11 2.30 -4.46 -0.03
C ILE A 11 0.87 -4.51 0.49
N ALA A 12 0.14 -3.39 0.45
CA ALA A 12 -1.25 -3.34 0.92
C ALA A 12 -2.14 -4.30 0.12
N GLU A 13 -2.03 -4.29 -1.21
CA GLU A 13 -2.76 -5.21 -2.10
C GLU A 13 -2.41 -6.69 -1.84
N ALA A 14 -1.13 -6.97 -1.62
CA ALA A 14 -0.65 -8.32 -1.29
C ALA A 14 -1.23 -8.82 0.04
N ILE A 15 -1.29 -7.96 1.06
CA ILE A 15 -1.88 -8.32 2.36
C ILE A 15 -3.38 -8.51 2.20
N TYR A 16 -4.09 -7.57 1.55
CA TYR A 16 -5.52 -7.68 1.30
C TYR A 16 -5.88 -8.98 0.59
N SER A 17 -5.16 -9.34 -0.48
CA SER A 17 -5.41 -10.55 -1.27
C SER A 17 -5.35 -11.86 -0.47
N ARG A 18 -4.68 -11.85 0.69
CA ARG A 18 -4.46 -13.01 1.55
C ARG A 18 -5.32 -13.00 2.82
N ASN A 19 -5.94 -11.87 3.14
CA ASN A 19 -6.64 -11.64 4.41
C ASN A 19 -8.05 -11.11 4.12
N PRO A 20 -9.09 -11.95 4.18
CA PRO A 20 -10.46 -11.55 3.85
C PRO A 20 -11.05 -10.52 4.82
N ASP A 21 -10.50 -10.45 6.03
CA ASP A 21 -10.84 -9.51 7.11
C ASP A 21 -10.05 -8.18 7.00
N PHE A 22 -9.25 -7.98 5.95
CA PHE A 22 -8.35 -6.83 5.85
C PHE A 22 -9.04 -5.48 6.09
N ILE A 23 -10.17 -5.24 5.43
CA ILE A 23 -10.89 -3.96 5.53
C ILE A 23 -11.44 -3.75 6.94
N GLU A 24 -11.98 -4.78 7.57
CA GLU A 24 -12.44 -4.73 8.96
C GLU A 24 -11.27 -4.36 9.88
N MET A 25 -10.18 -5.12 9.81
CA MET A 25 -9.00 -4.93 10.66
C MET A 25 -8.36 -3.54 10.52
N VAL A 26 -8.23 -2.99 9.29
CA VAL A 26 -7.64 -1.66 9.09
C VAL A 26 -8.58 -0.52 9.48
N THR A 27 -9.90 -0.74 9.45
CA THR A 27 -10.88 0.28 9.84
C THR A 27 -11.10 0.33 11.34
N GLU A 28 -10.91 -0.80 12.05
CA GLU A 28 -10.94 -0.86 13.50
C GLU A 28 -9.65 -0.35 14.17
N ASP A 29 -8.52 -0.38 13.46
CA ASP A 29 -7.26 0.18 13.95
C ASP A 29 -7.24 1.71 13.88
N GLU A 30 -6.99 2.36 15.04
CA GLU A 30 -7.03 3.83 15.18
C GLU A 30 -6.00 4.54 14.29
N TYR A 31 -4.87 3.90 14.01
CA TYR A 31 -3.81 4.46 13.20
C TYR A 31 -4.07 4.22 11.72
N LEU A 32 -4.32 2.97 11.31
CA LEU A 32 -4.52 2.58 9.91
C LEU A 32 -5.76 3.23 9.29
N SER A 33 -6.85 3.37 10.05
CA SER A 33 -8.09 4.03 9.60
C SER A 33 -7.93 5.51 9.22
N ARG A 34 -6.80 6.13 9.57
CA ARG A 34 -6.43 7.49 9.14
C ARG A 34 -5.77 7.51 7.77
N PHE A 35 -5.15 6.42 7.36
CA PHE A 35 -4.39 6.29 6.11
C PHE A 35 -5.07 5.41 5.06
N ILE A 36 -6.08 4.62 5.45
CA ILE A 36 -6.85 3.76 4.55
C ILE A 36 -8.33 4.13 4.68
N ARG A 37 -8.93 4.67 3.61
CA ARG A 37 -10.29 5.24 3.62
C ARG A 37 -11.01 5.07 2.30
N GLN A 38 -12.34 5.09 2.32
CA GLN A 38 -13.16 5.06 1.11
C GLN A 38 -13.17 6.36 0.32
N ASP A 39 -12.83 7.48 0.97
CA ASP A 39 -12.77 8.79 0.32
C ASP A 39 -11.33 9.11 -0.07
N ALA A 40 -10.98 8.96 -1.34
CA ALA A 40 -9.67 9.33 -1.88
C ALA A 40 -9.37 10.83 -1.75
N GLY A 41 -10.40 11.68 -1.74
CA GLY A 41 -10.27 13.14 -1.75
C GLY A 41 -9.66 13.73 -0.48
N VAL A 42 -9.59 12.96 0.60
CA VAL A 42 -8.94 13.37 1.86
C VAL A 42 -7.41 13.29 1.79
N PHE A 43 -6.86 12.60 0.79
CA PHE A 43 -5.42 12.40 0.63
C PHE A 43 -4.86 13.30 -0.48
N TYR A 44 -3.61 13.73 -0.30
CA TYR A 44 -2.90 14.48 -1.34
C TYR A 44 -2.58 13.61 -2.56
N ASN A 45 -2.23 12.35 -2.31
CA ASN A 45 -2.07 11.31 -3.33
C ASN A 45 -2.46 9.97 -2.71
N SER A 46 -3.11 9.11 -3.47
CA SER A 46 -3.56 7.80 -3.01
C SER A 46 -3.44 6.75 -4.10
N ALA A 47 -3.56 5.49 -3.70
CA ALA A 47 -3.75 4.36 -4.59
C ALA A 47 -4.98 3.57 -4.12
N GLU A 48 -5.77 3.06 -5.05
CA GLU A 48 -6.90 2.18 -4.74
C GLU A 48 -6.39 0.76 -4.51
N ILE A 49 -6.85 0.11 -3.44
CA ILE A 49 -6.47 -1.27 -3.13
C ILE A 49 -7.38 -2.19 -3.95
N LEU A 50 -6.87 -2.81 -5.03
CA LEU A 50 -7.55 -3.83 -5.86
C LEU A 50 -9.06 -3.60 -6.09
N ASP A 51 -9.47 -2.41 -6.53
CA ASP A 51 -10.87 -2.05 -6.82
C ASP A 51 -11.85 -2.24 -5.65
N THR A 52 -11.36 -2.23 -4.41
CA THR A 52 -12.18 -2.39 -3.20
C THR A 52 -13.03 -1.16 -2.88
N GLY A 53 -12.79 -0.03 -3.54
CA GLY A 53 -13.30 1.27 -3.15
C GLY A 53 -12.62 1.84 -1.90
N TYR A 54 -11.54 1.22 -1.40
CA TYR A 54 -10.69 1.77 -0.34
C TYR A 54 -9.35 2.21 -0.92
N PHE A 55 -8.89 3.36 -0.43
CA PHE A 55 -7.69 4.04 -0.89
C PHE A 55 -6.68 4.16 0.24
N ILE A 56 -5.40 3.92 -0.07
CA ILE A 56 -4.27 4.10 0.84
C ILE A 56 -3.54 5.41 0.54
N ASP A 57 -3.19 6.18 1.58
CA ASP A 57 -2.45 7.44 1.46
C ASP A 57 -0.99 7.20 1.05
N THR A 58 -0.69 7.47 -0.22
CA THR A 58 0.68 7.39 -0.77
C THR A 58 1.37 8.75 -0.85
N GLY A 59 0.68 9.83 -0.48
CA GLY A 59 1.17 11.22 -0.51
C GLY A 59 2.08 11.59 0.66
N THR A 60 2.31 10.68 1.60
CA THR A 60 3.12 10.91 2.80
C THR A 60 4.64 10.84 2.55
N ASN A 61 5.48 11.28 3.49
CA ASN A 61 6.94 11.11 3.36
C ASN A 61 7.37 9.64 3.55
N THR A 62 8.60 9.30 3.15
CA THR A 62 9.13 7.92 3.22
C THR A 62 9.07 7.30 4.61
N ASN A 63 9.31 8.08 5.67
CA ASN A 63 9.26 7.56 7.04
C ASN A 63 7.83 7.21 7.46
N SER A 64 6.84 8.03 7.11
CA SER A 64 5.43 7.72 7.33
C SER A 64 5.00 6.47 6.57
N LYS A 65 5.42 6.32 5.30
CA LYS A 65 5.16 5.10 4.52
C LYS A 65 5.74 3.85 5.19
N ARG A 66 6.99 3.92 5.68
CA ARG A 66 7.61 2.80 6.42
C ARG A 66 6.86 2.45 7.70
N ARG A 67 6.35 3.44 8.44
CA ARG A 67 5.53 3.21 9.64
C ARG A 67 4.19 2.58 9.29
N LEU A 68 3.57 3.00 8.19
CA LEU A 68 2.34 2.41 7.69
C LEU A 68 2.53 0.94 7.32
N ILE A 69 3.62 0.60 6.62
CA ILE A 69 4.00 -0.78 6.31
C ILE A 69 4.21 -1.61 7.59
N ALA A 70 4.91 -1.05 8.58
CA ALA A 70 5.14 -1.74 9.85
C ALA A 70 3.83 -1.97 10.64
N ALA A 71 2.92 -0.99 10.63
CA ALA A 71 1.61 -1.10 11.25
C ALA A 71 0.76 -2.19 10.58
N LEU A 72 0.70 -2.21 9.24
CA LEU A 72 0.08 -3.30 8.49
C LEU A 72 0.67 -4.66 8.86
N GLY A 73 2.01 -4.76 8.90
CA GLY A 73 2.69 -5.97 9.34
C GLY A 73 2.25 -6.45 10.72
N SER A 74 2.19 -5.54 11.68
CA SER A 74 1.75 -5.85 13.05
C SER A 74 0.29 -6.29 13.10
N THR A 75 -0.62 -5.59 12.41
CA THR A 75 -2.06 -5.88 12.42
C THR A 75 -2.36 -7.27 11.84
N PHE A 76 -1.62 -7.68 10.80
CA PHE A 76 -1.79 -8.98 10.15
C PHE A 76 -0.78 -10.03 10.61
N ASN A 77 -0.12 -9.81 11.75
CA ASN A 77 0.83 -10.73 12.39
C ASN A 77 1.92 -11.26 11.43
N LEU A 78 2.41 -10.39 10.56
CA LEU A 78 3.52 -10.66 9.64
C LEU A 78 4.84 -10.38 10.34
N ALA A 79 5.79 -11.32 10.25
CA ALA A 79 7.14 -11.03 10.71
C ALA A 79 7.77 -9.96 9.81
N HIS A 80 8.71 -9.20 10.36
CA HIS A 80 9.43 -8.18 9.58
C HIS A 80 10.04 -8.76 8.29
N ASP A 81 10.53 -10.00 8.33
CA ASP A 81 11.16 -10.67 7.20
C ASP A 81 10.18 -11.18 6.15
N ASP A 82 8.88 -11.22 6.46
CA ASP A 82 7.80 -11.60 5.54
C ASP A 82 7.41 -10.45 4.61
N ILE A 83 7.76 -9.20 4.98
CA ILE A 83 7.43 -8.02 4.19
C ILE A 83 8.59 -7.66 3.26
N LYS A 84 8.51 -8.14 2.03
CA LYS A 84 9.44 -7.79 0.94
C LYS A 84 8.65 -7.39 -0.29
N ALA A 85 8.92 -6.19 -0.80
CA ALA A 85 8.39 -5.73 -2.08
C ALA A 85 9.56 -5.55 -3.06
N GLU A 86 9.56 -6.34 -4.12
CA GLU A 86 10.47 -6.16 -5.24
C GLU A 86 9.80 -5.30 -6.31
N LEU A 87 10.33 -4.10 -6.51
CA LEU A 87 9.87 -3.20 -7.56
C LEU A 87 10.65 -3.51 -8.82
N THR A 88 10.14 -4.41 -9.65
CA THR A 88 10.66 -4.55 -11.00
C THR A 88 10.16 -3.35 -11.80
N ALA A 89 11.06 -2.42 -12.15
CA ALA A 89 10.78 -1.51 -13.23
C ALA A 89 10.40 -2.37 -14.43
N LYS A 90 9.17 -2.26 -14.94
CA LYS A 90 8.87 -2.76 -16.28
C LYS A 90 9.93 -2.10 -17.15
N LYS A 91 10.83 -2.91 -17.72
CA LYS A 91 11.65 -2.49 -18.85
C LYS A 91 10.63 -1.98 -19.85
N THR A 92 10.56 -0.67 -20.05
CA THR A 92 10.08 -0.15 -21.32
C THR A 92 10.98 -0.85 -22.31
N THR A 93 10.43 -1.82 -23.02
CA THR A 93 11.02 -2.21 -24.29
C THR A 93 11.00 -0.90 -25.06
N ASP A 94 12.15 -0.22 -25.09
CA ASP A 94 12.43 0.68 -26.19
C ASP A 94 12.29 -0.23 -27.41
N GLU A 95 11.12 -0.17 -28.05
CA GLU A 95 10.98 -0.58 -29.43
C GLU A 95 11.86 0.40 -30.20
N GLU A 96 13.12 -0.01 -30.39
CA GLU A 96 13.90 0.38 -31.56
C GLU A 96 13.07 0.00 -32.78
N ASP A 97 12.61 0.99 -33.54
CA ASP A 97 12.28 0.83 -34.95
C ASP A 97 12.70 2.13 -35.68
N GLU A 98 13.86 2.00 -36.34
CA GLU A 98 14.43 2.72 -37.51
C GLU A 98 14.69 4.24 -37.48
#